data_AF-A0ABD5R1A4-F1
#
_entry.id   AF-A0ABD5R1A4-F1
#
_cell.length_a   1.000
_cell.length_b   1.000
_cell.length_c   1.000
_cell.angle_alpha   90.00
_cell.angle_beta   90.00
_cell.angle_gamma   90.00
#
_symmetry.space_group_name_H-M   'P 1'
#
loop_
_entity.id
_entity.type
_entity.pdbx_description
1 polymer ?
#
loop_
_entity_poly.entity_id
_entity_poly.type
_entity_poly.pdbx_seq_one_letter_code
_entity_poly.pdbx_strand_id
1 'polypeptide(L)'
;MELIDLIDRDWNSYERKRFVKDDTKAQTDDFDPESFKHDGFDDREKYLKTYVPALADPERLRTELNDFTPPRVTAINDSPYQALVIRYGILRQLIQQPDYNMEKGDLLDAVQDWQRSFIEKYDEESFDDTDDLLHLSQAAVDYQNQVDDSELHMVYSYFELHNRAQESKHEYYTWLDFFRRLSSIGRFPKVSRSDSPEHALDTIEKGLWSLQEQALVYEVNGEHTKELVGIPEDYIEVVRDWLYYEMSEENLLAMLETLDVFDQQSVLIEARERFGVEGKNYGKNENRRENIAQAGIYPSELLKEVVDKDELKNIVDQYGLDAHKQKTDEMVSAIIEYFEQSQKSVEEGEPAVDLYLGAYEEIADGAVNQVPPQLQDLVDADNAEEKLDILFEDATGEIFREAFNLEGVNQLGQQATGMVADGEIEQGGKWLLWDNKRRRNKFKLGSDTRSKIKSYIDTKSKQHDVEWFLIIAPDFTDQAETNAMKLEMQIGTDIRLVRASDLKELALLWQEEYANPERELPLSVFYGSDVFDVSAAAGLLEVEFS
;
A
#
# COMPACT_ATOMS: atom_id res chain seq x y z
N MET A 1 -7.71 -1.88 4.31
CA MET A 1 -8.84 -2.66 4.86
C MET A 1 -9.94 -2.75 3.81
N GLU A 2 -10.41 -3.94 3.42
CA GLU A 2 -11.59 -4.06 2.54
C GLU A 2 -12.92 -3.98 3.32
N LEU A 3 -13.99 -3.48 2.70
CA LEU A 3 -15.33 -3.46 3.29
C LEU A 3 -15.83 -4.87 3.68
N ILE A 4 -15.49 -5.89 2.88
CA ILE A 4 -15.88 -7.28 3.12
C ILE A 4 -15.36 -7.82 4.47
N ASP A 5 -14.20 -7.36 4.92
CA ASP A 5 -13.58 -7.78 6.19
C ASP A 5 -14.16 -7.09 7.43
N LEU A 6 -14.73 -5.88 7.28
CA LEU A 6 -15.14 -5.05 8.41
C LEU A 6 -16.21 -5.69 9.29
N ILE A 7 -16.99 -6.63 8.75
CA ILE A 7 -17.95 -7.40 9.53
C ILE A 7 -17.29 -8.37 10.50
N ASP A 8 -16.09 -8.86 10.20
CA ASP A 8 -15.38 -9.87 10.99
C ASP A 8 -14.32 -9.27 11.95
N ARG A 9 -13.84 -8.05 11.70
CA ARG A 9 -12.90 -7.31 12.58
C ARG A 9 -13.59 -6.72 13.83
N ASP A 10 -12.85 -6.44 14.92
CA ASP A 10 -13.40 -5.72 16.11
C ASP A 10 -13.51 -4.20 15.87
N TRP A 11 -14.28 -3.85 14.85
CA TRP A 11 -14.71 -2.48 14.58
C TRP A 11 -15.45 -1.92 15.80
N ASN A 12 -15.04 -0.72 16.25
CA ASN A 12 -15.59 -0.01 17.40
C ASN A 12 -17.11 -0.22 17.51
N SER A 13 -17.55 -0.73 18.67
CA SER A 13 -18.96 -1.12 18.88
C SER A 13 -19.95 0.02 18.67
N TYR A 14 -19.52 1.28 18.76
CA TYR A 14 -20.33 2.46 18.44
C TYR A 14 -20.78 2.47 16.97
N GLU A 15 -19.86 2.21 16.07
CA GLU A 15 -20.08 2.21 14.62
C GLU A 15 -20.82 0.95 14.16
N ARG A 16 -20.46 -0.23 14.67
CA ARG A 16 -21.25 -1.48 14.45
C ARG A 16 -22.71 -1.34 14.89
N LYS A 17 -23.02 -0.50 15.91
CA LYS A 17 -24.40 -0.19 16.33
C LYS A 17 -25.09 0.86 15.45
N ARG A 18 -24.32 1.69 14.73
CA ARG A 18 -24.79 2.85 13.97
C ARG A 18 -25.43 2.48 12.64
N PHE A 19 -24.79 1.60 11.87
CA PHE A 19 -25.20 1.25 10.49
C PHE A 19 -26.57 0.56 10.40
N VAL A 20 -27.16 0.17 11.53
CA VAL A 20 -28.30 -0.75 11.57
C VAL A 20 -29.67 -0.05 11.58
N LYS A 21 -29.71 1.29 11.73
CA LYS A 21 -30.95 2.09 11.68
C LYS A 21 -30.71 3.53 11.18
N ASP A 22 -30.77 3.75 9.87
CA ASP A 22 -31.16 5.06 9.38
C ASP A 22 -32.65 5.09 9.04
N ASP A 23 -33.42 5.69 9.95
CA ASP A 23 -34.75 6.23 9.73
C ASP A 23 -35.13 7.07 10.96
N THR A 24 -35.06 8.40 10.81
CA THR A 24 -35.55 9.47 11.73
C THR A 24 -34.66 9.97 12.89
N LYS A 25 -34.63 11.32 12.99
CA LYS A 25 -34.35 12.21 14.15
C LYS A 25 -32.91 12.65 14.40
N ALA A 26 -32.65 13.80 15.06
CA ALA A 26 -33.28 15.14 15.01
C ALA A 26 -32.53 16.11 15.96
N GLN A 27 -32.16 15.63 17.16
CA GLN A 27 -31.39 16.35 18.19
C GLN A 27 -30.57 15.33 19.00
N THR A 28 -29.44 15.76 19.55
CA THR A 28 -28.34 14.91 20.08
C THR A 28 -28.36 14.66 21.59
N ASP A 29 -29.19 15.37 22.34
CA ASP A 29 -28.91 15.62 23.77
C ASP A 29 -29.38 14.51 24.74
N ASP A 30 -30.03 13.45 24.23
CA ASP A 30 -30.60 12.33 25.00
C ASP A 30 -30.12 10.93 24.49
N PHE A 31 -28.89 10.82 23.97
CA PHE A 31 -28.39 9.56 23.41
C PHE A 31 -27.99 8.51 24.48
N ASP A 32 -28.82 7.47 24.65
CA ASP A 32 -28.52 6.26 25.44
C ASP A 32 -28.17 5.06 24.50
N PRO A 33 -26.88 4.67 24.40
CA PRO A 33 -26.41 3.61 23.50
C PRO A 33 -26.98 2.21 23.79
N GLU A 34 -27.40 1.92 25.03
CA GLU A 34 -27.91 0.59 25.42
C GLU A 34 -29.35 0.35 24.93
N SER A 35 -30.10 1.43 24.66
CA SER A 35 -31.53 1.38 24.39
C SER A 35 -31.91 0.93 22.97
N PHE A 36 -30.95 0.78 22.05
CA PHE A 36 -31.20 0.94 20.60
C PHE A 36 -30.97 -0.28 19.69
N LYS A 37 -31.06 -1.52 20.20
CA LYS A 37 -30.88 -2.80 19.47
C LYS A 37 -31.76 -2.95 18.20
N HIS A 38 -31.35 -3.81 17.25
CA HIS A 38 -31.94 -4.27 15.95
C HIS A 38 -31.18 -3.78 14.71
N ASP A 39 -31.10 -4.48 13.55
CA ASP A 39 -31.00 -5.92 13.17
C ASP A 39 -30.31 -5.90 11.76
N GLY A 40 -29.14 -6.53 11.54
CA GLY A 40 -28.56 -6.56 10.19
C GLY A 40 -27.10 -6.96 9.98
N PHE A 41 -26.21 -6.73 10.94
CA PHE A 41 -24.84 -7.31 10.95
C PHE A 41 -24.83 -8.72 11.56
N ASP A 42 -25.96 -9.13 12.15
CA ASP A 42 -26.24 -10.50 12.60
C ASP A 42 -26.36 -11.49 11.42
N ASP A 43 -26.41 -10.98 10.18
CA ASP A 43 -26.51 -11.75 8.93
C ASP A 43 -25.38 -11.31 7.97
N ARG A 44 -24.26 -12.04 8.04
CA ARG A 44 -23.07 -11.82 7.19
C ARG A 44 -23.39 -11.94 5.70
N GLU A 45 -24.29 -12.82 5.30
CA GLU A 45 -24.67 -12.97 3.89
C GLU A 45 -25.42 -11.72 3.38
N LYS A 46 -26.32 -11.17 4.20
CA LYS A 46 -27.02 -9.90 3.88
C LYS A 46 -26.04 -8.74 3.75
N TYR A 47 -25.04 -8.63 4.63
CA TYR A 47 -24.03 -7.57 4.58
C TYR A 47 -23.23 -7.59 3.28
N LEU A 48 -22.59 -8.71 2.97
CA LEU A 48 -21.75 -8.86 1.79
C LEU A 48 -22.52 -8.68 0.48
N LYS A 49 -23.79 -9.13 0.45
CA LYS A 49 -24.62 -9.11 -0.76
C LYS A 49 -25.33 -7.78 -1.03
N THR A 50 -25.54 -6.97 0.01
CA THR A 50 -26.44 -5.80 -0.06
C THR A 50 -25.77 -4.50 0.37
N TYR A 51 -25.01 -4.52 1.47
CA TYR A 51 -24.45 -3.30 2.05
C TYR A 51 -23.08 -2.96 1.46
N VAL A 52 -22.17 -3.94 1.30
CA VAL A 52 -20.85 -3.70 0.69
C VAL A 52 -20.97 -3.03 -0.71
N PRO A 53 -21.75 -3.56 -1.69
CA PRO A 53 -21.82 -2.94 -3.01
C PRO A 53 -22.54 -1.58 -3.04
N ALA A 54 -23.39 -1.28 -2.05
CA ALA A 54 -24.10 -0.01 -1.96
C ALA A 54 -23.27 1.08 -1.26
N LEU A 55 -22.39 0.69 -0.32
CA LEU A 55 -21.44 1.58 0.34
C LEU A 55 -20.32 2.01 -0.61
N ALA A 56 -19.85 1.09 -1.44
CA ALA A 56 -18.82 1.28 -2.47
C ALA A 56 -19.33 1.92 -3.78
N ASP A 57 -20.62 2.30 -3.88
CA ASP A 57 -21.16 2.95 -5.09
C ASP A 57 -20.46 4.32 -5.30
N PRO A 58 -19.73 4.53 -6.43
CA PRO A 58 -18.97 5.76 -6.64
C PRO A 58 -19.84 7.03 -6.64
N GLU A 59 -21.08 6.96 -7.10
CA GLU A 59 -21.98 8.13 -7.12
C GLU A 59 -22.46 8.49 -5.71
N ARG A 60 -22.64 7.48 -4.85
CA ARG A 60 -22.92 7.66 -3.43
C ARG A 60 -21.72 8.28 -2.72
N LEU A 61 -20.51 7.76 -2.94
CA LEU A 61 -19.26 8.31 -2.37
C LEU A 61 -19.03 9.77 -2.81
N ARG A 62 -19.18 10.08 -4.10
CA ARG A 62 -19.11 11.46 -4.62
C ARG A 62 -20.17 12.38 -4.04
N THR A 63 -21.37 11.88 -3.77
CA THR A 63 -22.44 12.67 -3.14
C THR A 63 -22.05 13.05 -1.70
N GLU A 64 -21.59 12.07 -0.90
CA GLU A 64 -21.17 12.32 0.49
C GLU A 64 -19.95 13.26 0.58
N LEU A 65 -18.96 13.09 -0.30
CA LEU A 65 -17.75 13.93 -0.36
C LEU A 65 -18.05 15.38 -0.74
N ASN A 66 -19.09 15.63 -1.56
CA ASN A 66 -19.52 16.97 -1.96
C ASN A 66 -20.71 17.52 -1.14
N ASP A 67 -21.19 16.80 -0.13
CA ASP A 67 -22.09 17.34 0.89
C ASP A 67 -21.25 18.13 1.91
N PHE A 68 -21.25 19.45 1.78
CA PHE A 68 -20.46 20.34 2.64
C PHE A 68 -21.09 20.61 4.01
N THR A 69 -22.39 20.30 4.18
CA THR A 69 -23.10 20.34 5.46
C THR A 69 -23.54 18.92 5.85
N PRO A 70 -22.58 18.05 6.24
CA PRO A 70 -22.86 16.66 6.57
C PRO A 70 -23.86 16.57 7.74
N PRO A 71 -24.67 15.50 7.79
CA PRO A 71 -25.81 15.40 8.68
C PRO A 71 -25.45 15.48 10.18
N ARG A 72 -26.39 16.01 10.98
CA ARG A 72 -26.45 15.98 12.47
C ARG A 72 -25.35 16.70 13.26
N VAL A 73 -24.28 17.17 12.63
CA VAL A 73 -23.11 17.84 13.27
C VAL A 73 -23.35 19.35 13.54
N THR A 74 -24.61 19.81 13.57
CA THR A 74 -25.00 21.24 13.71
C THR A 74 -24.66 21.92 15.05
N ALA A 75 -24.13 21.17 16.02
CA ALA A 75 -23.63 21.70 17.30
C ALA A 75 -22.12 21.49 17.48
N ILE A 76 -21.45 21.04 16.42
CA ILE A 76 -20.17 20.34 16.48
C ILE A 76 -19.17 20.91 15.47
N ASN A 77 -19.62 21.30 14.26
CA ASN A 77 -18.88 22.15 13.31
C ASN A 77 -19.68 23.45 13.11
N ASP A 78 -19.09 24.60 13.46
CA ASP A 78 -19.77 25.91 13.41
C ASP A 78 -19.94 26.48 11.98
N SER A 79 -19.37 25.82 10.97
CA SER A 79 -19.40 26.26 9.56
C SER A 79 -19.17 25.08 8.58
N PRO A 80 -19.85 25.06 7.42
CA PRO A 80 -19.61 24.06 6.37
C PRO A 80 -18.17 24.05 5.87
N TYR A 81 -17.53 25.22 5.78
CA TYR A 81 -16.13 25.34 5.38
C TYR A 81 -15.17 24.68 6.39
N GLN A 82 -15.43 24.79 7.70
CA GLN A 82 -14.62 24.08 8.70
C GLN A 82 -14.78 22.57 8.56
N ALA A 83 -16.01 22.08 8.36
CA ALA A 83 -16.28 20.68 8.09
C ALA A 83 -15.51 20.19 6.86
N LEU A 84 -15.55 20.93 5.75
CA LEU A 84 -14.80 20.63 4.54
C LEU A 84 -13.27 20.59 4.78
N VAL A 85 -12.69 21.61 5.41
CA VAL A 85 -11.23 21.68 5.68
C VAL A 85 -10.76 20.51 6.53
N ILE A 86 -11.51 20.15 7.57
CA ILE A 86 -11.15 19.05 8.48
C ILE A 86 -11.31 17.70 7.78
N ARG A 87 -12.44 17.47 7.08
CA ARG A 87 -12.69 16.24 6.31
C ARG A 87 -11.64 16.02 5.22
N TYR A 88 -11.32 17.08 4.48
CA TYR A 88 -10.26 17.07 3.47
C TYR A 88 -8.90 16.74 4.11
N GLY A 89 -8.56 17.39 5.23
CA GLY A 89 -7.33 17.12 5.98
C GLY A 89 -7.21 15.65 6.38
N ILE A 90 -8.24 15.08 7.01
CA ILE A 90 -8.26 13.67 7.44
C ILE A 90 -8.09 12.72 6.27
N LEU A 91 -8.93 12.85 5.23
CA LEU A 91 -8.83 11.98 4.04
C LEU A 91 -7.47 12.11 3.35
N ARG A 92 -6.89 13.30 3.32
CA ARG A 92 -5.56 13.55 2.74
C ARG A 92 -4.42 12.95 3.58
N GLN A 93 -4.50 12.96 4.91
CA GLN A 93 -3.48 12.29 5.73
C GLN A 93 -3.58 10.76 5.60
N LEU A 94 -4.80 10.21 5.57
CA LEU A 94 -5.05 8.79 5.42
C LEU A 94 -4.64 8.26 4.02
N ILE A 95 -4.97 8.97 2.93
CA ILE A 95 -4.64 8.50 1.56
C ILE A 95 -3.13 8.44 1.29
N GLN A 96 -2.33 9.14 2.10
CA GLN A 96 -0.87 9.15 2.04
C GLN A 96 -0.20 8.04 2.85
N GLN A 97 -0.97 7.23 3.57
CA GLN A 97 -0.43 6.09 4.32
C GLN A 97 -0.44 4.80 3.49
N PRO A 98 0.54 3.90 3.67
CA PRO A 98 0.71 2.72 2.82
C PRO A 98 -0.51 1.77 2.80
N ASP A 99 -1.21 1.67 3.93
CA ASP A 99 -2.42 0.85 4.10
C ASP A 99 -3.70 1.71 4.31
N TYR A 100 -3.61 3.00 3.94
CA TYR A 100 -4.68 4.00 4.02
C TYR A 100 -5.29 4.18 5.43
N ASN A 101 -4.51 3.89 6.46
CA ASN A 101 -4.91 3.94 7.86
C ASN A 101 -3.79 4.49 8.77
N MET A 102 -4.16 4.97 9.95
CA MET A 102 -3.26 5.57 10.95
C MET A 102 -3.85 5.39 12.35
N GLU A 103 -3.04 5.36 13.41
CA GLU A 103 -3.58 5.46 14.77
C GLU A 103 -4.31 6.79 14.94
N LYS A 104 -5.49 6.77 15.57
CA LYS A 104 -6.36 7.95 15.72
C LYS A 104 -5.67 9.16 16.34
N GLY A 105 -4.84 8.95 17.37
CA GLY A 105 -4.11 10.06 18.01
C GLY A 105 -3.19 10.77 17.03
N ASP A 106 -2.37 9.98 16.34
CA ASP A 106 -1.38 10.47 15.39
C ASP A 106 -2.06 11.12 14.17
N LEU A 107 -3.23 10.62 13.75
CA LEU A 107 -4.07 11.24 12.72
C LEU A 107 -4.57 12.64 13.09
N LEU A 108 -5.02 12.84 14.34
CA LEU A 108 -5.50 14.15 14.78
C LEU A 108 -4.35 15.17 14.82
N ASP A 109 -3.16 14.75 15.28
CA ASP A 109 -1.96 15.57 15.31
C ASP A 109 -1.46 15.88 13.88
N ALA A 110 -1.38 14.89 12.98
CA ALA A 110 -1.00 15.06 11.58
C ALA A 110 -1.90 16.05 10.82
N VAL A 111 -3.22 16.03 11.07
CA VAL A 111 -4.15 17.00 10.48
C VAL A 111 -3.94 18.41 11.06
N GLN A 112 -3.59 18.54 12.34
CA GLN A 112 -3.25 19.84 12.95
C GLN A 112 -1.93 20.40 12.39
N ASP A 113 -0.90 19.58 12.26
CA ASP A 113 0.40 20.01 11.74
C ASP A 113 0.36 20.30 10.22
N TRP A 114 -0.45 19.55 9.45
CA TRP A 114 -0.80 19.94 8.08
C TRP A 114 -1.42 21.34 8.04
N GLN A 115 -2.37 21.65 8.92
CA GLN A 115 -2.96 23.00 8.99
C GLN A 115 -1.91 24.07 9.33
N ARG A 116 -1.01 23.82 10.29
CA ARG A 116 0.09 24.73 10.64
C ARG A 116 1.04 24.97 9.47
N SER A 117 1.41 23.93 8.74
CA SER A 117 2.32 24.05 7.58
C SER A 117 1.84 25.06 6.54
N PHE A 118 0.52 25.17 6.34
CA PHE A 118 -0.08 26.16 5.43
C PHE A 118 0.02 27.59 5.97
N ILE A 119 -0.18 27.77 7.28
CA ILE A 119 -0.07 29.07 7.95
C ILE A 119 1.37 29.58 7.94
N GLU A 120 2.35 28.68 8.01
CA GLU A 120 3.78 29.01 7.99
C GLU A 120 4.35 29.22 6.56
N LYS A 121 3.78 28.53 5.55
CA LYS A 121 4.31 28.52 4.17
C LYS A 121 3.76 29.63 3.27
N TYR A 122 2.57 30.18 3.55
CA TYR A 122 1.89 31.13 2.66
C TYR A 122 1.57 32.46 3.34
N ASP A 123 1.95 33.57 2.70
CA ASP A 123 1.77 34.95 3.15
C ASP A 123 1.13 35.83 2.05
N GLU A 124 0.90 37.12 2.34
CA GLU A 124 0.23 38.06 1.43
C GLU A 124 1.01 38.31 0.11
N GLU A 125 2.30 37.93 0.01
CA GLU A 125 3.13 38.07 -1.20
C GLU A 125 3.27 36.74 -1.98
N SER A 126 2.66 35.64 -1.50
CA SER A 126 2.83 34.28 -2.07
C SER A 126 2.09 34.03 -3.39
N PHE A 127 1.19 34.92 -3.81
CA PHE A 127 0.43 34.81 -5.06
C PHE A 127 0.35 36.19 -5.73
N ASP A 128 0.31 36.23 -7.06
CA ASP A 128 0.22 37.49 -7.82
C ASP A 128 -1.16 38.15 -7.67
N ASP A 129 -1.20 39.49 -7.70
CA ASP A 129 -2.44 40.31 -7.67
C ASP A 129 -3.42 39.99 -8.82
N THR A 130 -3.02 39.20 -9.82
CA THR A 130 -3.85 38.75 -10.96
C THR A 130 -4.25 37.26 -10.89
N ASP A 131 -3.99 36.56 -9.78
CA ASP A 131 -4.42 35.17 -9.58
C ASP A 131 -5.97 35.09 -9.41
N ASP A 132 -6.65 34.53 -10.42
CA ASP A 132 -8.12 34.39 -10.43
C ASP A 132 -8.65 33.58 -9.22
N LEU A 133 -7.89 32.60 -8.74
CA LEU A 133 -8.26 31.79 -7.57
C LEU A 133 -8.11 32.57 -6.27
N LEU A 134 -7.11 33.46 -6.16
CA LEU A 134 -6.96 34.39 -5.04
C LEU A 134 -8.15 35.35 -4.97
N HIS A 135 -8.59 35.91 -6.11
CA HIS A 135 -9.79 36.72 -6.17
C HIS A 135 -11.06 35.95 -5.79
N LEU A 136 -11.18 34.68 -6.20
CA LEU A 136 -12.28 33.81 -5.80
C LEU A 136 -12.25 33.51 -4.28
N SER A 137 -11.08 33.24 -3.70
CA SER A 137 -10.89 33.07 -2.25
C SER A 137 -11.23 34.32 -1.45
N GLN A 138 -10.86 35.51 -1.94
CA GLN A 138 -11.25 36.79 -1.34
C GLN A 138 -12.78 36.98 -1.41
N ALA A 139 -13.38 36.80 -2.58
CA ALA A 139 -14.81 36.98 -2.79
C ALA A 139 -15.67 36.00 -1.97
N ALA A 140 -15.21 34.75 -1.80
CA ALA A 140 -15.88 33.75 -0.97
C ALA A 140 -15.90 34.11 0.52
N VAL A 141 -14.94 34.92 1.01
CA VAL A 141 -14.83 35.33 2.42
C VAL A 141 -15.45 36.70 2.70
N ASP A 142 -15.49 37.59 1.70
CA ASP A 142 -15.98 38.97 1.86
C ASP A 142 -17.45 39.04 2.32
N TYR A 143 -18.25 38.00 2.05
CA TYR A 143 -19.60 37.90 2.58
C TYR A 143 -19.57 37.49 4.07
N GLN A 144 -19.91 38.43 4.94
CA GLN A 144 -20.02 38.25 6.40
C GLN A 144 -18.73 37.81 7.15
N ASN A 145 -17.57 37.67 6.49
CA ASN A 145 -16.38 36.98 7.02
C ASN A 145 -16.65 35.50 7.33
N GLN A 146 -17.49 34.85 6.52
CA GLN A 146 -17.75 33.41 6.55
C GLN A 146 -17.69 32.84 5.13
N VAL A 147 -17.69 31.53 5.02
CA VAL A 147 -17.86 30.78 3.76
C VAL A 147 -18.96 29.76 4.05
N ASP A 148 -20.14 29.96 3.47
CA ASP A 148 -21.30 29.06 3.62
C ASP A 148 -21.43 28.09 2.43
N ASP A 149 -22.42 27.18 2.47
CA ASP A 149 -22.66 26.19 1.41
C ASP A 149 -22.76 26.83 0.02
N SER A 150 -23.34 28.03 -0.09
CA SER A 150 -23.53 28.71 -1.36
C SER A 150 -22.23 29.25 -1.94
N GLU A 151 -21.32 29.76 -1.10
CA GLU A 151 -19.97 30.08 -1.53
C GLU A 151 -19.15 28.83 -1.85
N LEU A 152 -19.25 27.75 -1.06
CA LEU A 152 -18.55 26.49 -1.36
C LEU A 152 -19.03 25.87 -2.68
N HIS A 153 -20.34 25.82 -2.93
CA HIS A 153 -20.88 25.33 -4.21
C HIS A 153 -20.52 26.25 -5.38
N MET A 154 -20.41 27.57 -5.19
CA MET A 154 -19.90 28.49 -6.22
C MET A 154 -18.43 28.20 -6.55
N VAL A 155 -17.59 28.04 -5.53
CA VAL A 155 -16.16 27.71 -5.67
C VAL A 155 -15.99 26.35 -6.36
N TYR A 156 -16.71 25.32 -5.92
CA TYR A 156 -16.70 24.00 -6.54
C TYR A 156 -17.17 24.02 -8.01
N SER A 157 -18.26 24.75 -8.30
CA SER A 157 -18.75 24.91 -9.68
C SER A 157 -17.74 25.63 -10.57
N TYR A 158 -16.97 26.56 -10.01
CA TYR A 158 -15.88 27.22 -10.72
C TYR A 158 -14.74 26.24 -11.03
N PHE A 159 -14.33 25.39 -10.08
CA PHE A 159 -13.35 24.33 -10.34
C PHE A 159 -13.82 23.38 -11.44
N GLU A 160 -15.08 22.91 -11.39
CA GLU A 160 -15.63 22.05 -12.44
C GLU A 160 -15.59 22.71 -13.82
N LEU A 161 -15.93 23.99 -13.93
CA LEU A 161 -15.92 24.72 -15.20
C LEU A 161 -14.51 25.02 -15.68
N HIS A 162 -13.59 25.37 -14.77
CA HIS A 162 -12.19 25.64 -15.08
C HIS A 162 -11.47 24.37 -15.53
N ASN A 163 -11.50 23.32 -14.71
CA ASN A 163 -10.76 22.07 -14.97
C ASN A 163 -11.27 21.36 -16.23
N ARG A 164 -12.57 21.45 -16.56
CA ARG A 164 -13.12 20.96 -17.85
C ARG A 164 -12.70 21.78 -19.07
N ALA A 165 -12.17 22.99 -18.88
CA ALA A 165 -11.68 23.84 -19.97
C ALA A 165 -10.17 23.67 -20.23
N GLN A 166 -9.41 23.12 -19.27
CA GLN A 166 -7.97 22.89 -19.40
C GLN A 166 -7.65 21.50 -19.96
N GLU A 167 -6.58 21.42 -20.76
CA GLU A 167 -6.10 20.16 -21.35
C GLU A 167 -5.09 19.42 -20.44
N SER A 168 -4.48 20.12 -19.47
CA SER A 168 -3.48 19.60 -18.52
C SER A 168 -4.02 19.63 -17.09
N LYS A 169 -3.75 18.58 -16.29
CA LYS A 169 -4.10 18.57 -14.86
C LYS A 169 -3.33 19.61 -14.04
N HIS A 170 -2.15 20.06 -14.47
CA HIS A 170 -1.37 21.05 -13.72
C HIS A 170 -2.12 22.39 -13.58
N GLU A 171 -2.97 22.72 -14.55
CA GLU A 171 -3.81 23.91 -14.53
C GLU A 171 -5.14 23.69 -13.77
N TYR A 172 -5.35 22.55 -13.13
CA TYR A 172 -6.57 22.29 -12.37
C TYR A 172 -6.57 23.00 -11.01
N TYR A 173 -7.71 23.57 -10.65
CA TYR A 173 -7.94 24.09 -9.31
C TYR A 173 -8.55 23.01 -8.42
N THR A 174 -8.00 22.91 -7.22
CA THR A 174 -8.40 21.96 -6.18
C THR A 174 -8.79 22.69 -4.89
N TRP A 175 -9.39 21.95 -3.95
CA TRP A 175 -9.57 22.46 -2.58
C TRP A 175 -8.23 22.80 -1.91
N LEU A 176 -7.16 22.04 -2.19
CA LEU A 176 -5.82 22.34 -1.68
C LEU A 176 -5.37 23.74 -2.13
N ASP A 177 -5.54 24.09 -3.40
CA ASP A 177 -5.15 25.39 -3.95
C ASP A 177 -5.96 26.54 -3.37
N PHE A 178 -7.26 26.31 -3.18
CA PHE A 178 -8.13 27.27 -2.50
C PHE A 178 -7.72 27.49 -1.04
N PHE A 179 -7.33 26.43 -0.31
CA PHE A 179 -6.79 26.54 1.04
C PHE A 179 -5.44 27.27 1.07
N ARG A 180 -4.56 27.07 0.07
CA ARG A 180 -3.31 27.85 -0.08
C ARG A 180 -3.60 29.34 -0.21
N ARG A 181 -4.55 29.74 -1.09
CA ARG A 181 -4.98 31.15 -1.27
C ARG A 181 -5.76 31.72 -0.08
N LEU A 182 -6.48 30.89 0.69
CA LEU A 182 -7.08 31.33 1.95
C LEU A 182 -6.02 31.52 3.04
N SER A 183 -4.92 30.76 3.02
CA SER A 183 -3.82 30.93 3.97
C SER A 183 -3.08 32.25 3.76
N SER A 184 -2.73 32.61 2.51
CA SER A 184 -2.05 33.87 2.19
C SER A 184 -2.80 35.12 2.67
N ILE A 185 -4.14 35.11 2.66
CA ILE A 185 -4.97 36.22 3.18
C ILE A 185 -5.32 36.10 4.68
N GLY A 186 -4.78 35.11 5.39
CA GLY A 186 -5.01 34.87 6.81
C GLY A 186 -6.44 34.42 7.14
N ARG A 187 -6.99 33.51 6.35
CA ARG A 187 -8.38 32.97 6.41
C ARG A 187 -8.43 31.43 6.43
N PHE A 188 -7.28 30.78 6.57
CA PHE A 188 -7.15 29.33 6.75
C PHE A 188 -6.53 29.02 8.13
N PRO A 189 -6.89 27.87 8.76
CA PRO A 189 -7.99 26.97 8.42
C PRO A 189 -9.35 27.47 8.92
N LYS A 190 -9.39 28.61 9.65
CA LYS A 190 -10.63 29.30 10.07
C LYS A 190 -10.76 30.63 9.32
N VAL A 191 -11.96 30.93 8.81
CA VAL A 191 -12.26 32.20 8.12
C VAL A 191 -12.09 33.41 9.05
N SER A 192 -12.29 33.22 10.36
CA SER A 192 -11.99 34.21 11.39
C SER A 192 -10.50 34.26 11.71
N ARG A 193 -9.88 35.46 11.60
CA ARG A 193 -8.51 35.71 12.09
C ARG A 193 -8.43 35.44 13.60
N SER A 194 -7.43 34.68 14.03
CA SER A 194 -7.22 34.18 15.40
C SER A 194 -5.72 34.04 15.68
N ASP A 195 -5.30 34.24 16.93
CA ASP A 195 -3.91 33.99 17.39
C ASP A 195 -3.58 32.48 17.49
N SER A 196 -4.61 31.63 17.49
CA SER A 196 -4.53 30.17 17.30
C SER A 196 -5.47 29.80 16.14
N PRO A 197 -5.01 29.97 14.89
CA PRO A 197 -5.83 29.76 13.70
C PRO A 197 -6.14 28.27 13.45
N GLU A 198 -5.28 27.34 13.87
CA GLU A 198 -5.46 25.90 13.69
C GLU A 198 -6.66 25.34 14.46
N HIS A 199 -7.31 24.30 13.93
CA HIS A 199 -8.37 23.60 14.67
C HIS A 199 -7.79 22.86 15.88
N ALA A 200 -8.49 22.92 17.00
CA ALA A 200 -8.14 22.12 18.18
C ALA A 200 -8.45 20.64 17.91
N LEU A 201 -7.71 19.73 18.55
CA LEU A 201 -7.81 18.29 18.30
C LEU A 201 -9.24 17.75 18.52
N ASP A 202 -9.99 18.30 19.49
CA ASP A 202 -11.40 17.96 19.71
C ASP A 202 -12.27 18.28 18.49
N THR A 203 -11.97 19.39 17.79
CA THR A 203 -12.67 19.86 16.59
C THR A 203 -12.30 18.99 15.38
N ILE A 204 -11.06 18.50 15.33
CA ILE A 204 -10.61 17.55 14.30
C ILE A 204 -11.28 16.17 14.53
N GLU A 205 -11.32 15.68 15.78
CA GLU A 205 -11.99 14.42 16.15
C GLU A 205 -13.48 14.43 15.79
N LYS A 206 -14.14 15.56 16.04
CA LYS A 206 -15.52 15.82 15.61
C LYS A 206 -15.71 15.75 14.08
N GLY A 207 -14.71 16.18 13.29
CA GLY A 207 -14.71 16.01 11.84
C GLY A 207 -14.43 14.58 11.39
N LEU A 208 -13.64 13.81 12.15
CA LEU A 208 -13.50 12.37 11.96
C LEU A 208 -14.83 11.65 12.21
N TRP A 209 -15.54 12.00 13.28
CA TRP A 209 -16.90 11.50 13.51
C TRP A 209 -17.80 11.81 12.32
N SER A 210 -17.69 12.99 11.70
CA SER A 210 -18.44 13.31 10.48
C SER A 210 -18.14 12.37 9.30
N LEU A 211 -16.90 11.90 9.13
CA LEU A 211 -16.55 10.93 8.08
C LEU A 211 -17.03 9.51 8.39
N GLN A 212 -17.02 9.15 9.68
CA GLN A 212 -17.63 7.92 10.18
C GLN A 212 -19.17 7.96 10.02
N GLU A 213 -19.80 9.12 10.28
CA GLU A 213 -21.24 9.34 10.10
C GLU A 213 -21.69 9.03 8.68
N GLN A 214 -20.88 9.46 7.72
CA GLN A 214 -21.07 9.25 6.28
C GLN A 214 -20.46 7.95 5.77
N ALA A 215 -20.01 7.03 6.65
CA ALA A 215 -19.42 5.76 6.27
C ALA A 215 -18.33 5.90 5.17
N LEU A 216 -17.48 6.93 5.29
CA LEU A 216 -16.33 7.23 4.42
C LEU A 216 -15.00 6.76 5.05
N VAL A 217 -14.93 6.73 6.38
CA VAL A 217 -13.77 6.32 7.19
C VAL A 217 -14.27 5.45 8.35
N TYR A 218 -13.46 4.46 8.75
CA TYR A 218 -13.83 3.43 9.73
C TYR A 218 -12.74 3.33 10.83
N GLU A 219 -13.13 2.90 12.03
CA GLU A 219 -12.26 2.86 13.22
C GLU A 219 -12.25 1.47 13.87
N VAL A 220 -11.16 0.73 13.76
CA VAL A 220 -11.02 -0.64 14.24
C VAL A 220 -10.18 -0.69 15.51
N ASN A 221 -10.60 -1.48 16.49
CA ASN A 221 -9.76 -1.76 17.66
C ASN A 221 -8.75 -2.85 17.31
N GLY A 222 -7.46 -2.58 17.48
CA GLY A 222 -6.44 -3.63 17.49
C GLY A 222 -6.40 -4.38 18.82
N GLU A 223 -5.94 -5.62 18.83
CA GLU A 223 -5.75 -6.36 20.11
C GLU A 223 -4.65 -5.73 20.99
N HIS A 224 -3.70 -4.99 20.38
CA HIS A 224 -2.50 -4.45 21.05
C HIS A 224 -2.21 -2.95 20.76
N THR A 225 -2.93 -2.30 19.84
CA THR A 225 -2.71 -0.90 19.41
C THR A 225 -3.88 0.02 19.73
N LYS A 226 -3.68 1.35 19.62
CA LYS A 226 -4.75 2.34 19.83
C LYS A 226 -5.79 2.25 18.70
N GLU A 227 -6.95 2.89 18.90
CA GLU A 227 -8.04 3.02 17.92
C GLU A 227 -7.47 3.35 16.51
N LEU A 228 -7.56 2.41 15.56
CA LEU A 228 -6.96 2.51 14.23
C LEU A 228 -7.99 3.03 13.23
N VAL A 229 -7.69 4.12 12.54
CA VAL A 229 -8.63 4.82 11.65
C VAL A 229 -8.18 4.69 10.21
N GLY A 230 -9.06 4.33 9.28
CA GLY A 230 -8.68 4.20 7.87
C GLY A 230 -9.82 4.28 6.84
N ILE A 231 -9.41 4.51 5.59
CA ILE A 231 -10.28 4.49 4.42
C ILE A 231 -10.38 3.04 3.90
N PRO A 232 -11.58 2.50 3.63
CA PRO A 232 -11.72 1.22 2.96
C PRO A 232 -11.12 1.21 1.55
N GLU A 233 -10.48 0.10 1.18
CA GLU A 233 -9.82 -0.05 -0.12
C GLU A 233 -10.81 0.12 -1.29
N ASP A 234 -12.06 -0.31 -1.13
CA ASP A 234 -13.17 -0.10 -2.06
C ASP A 234 -13.44 1.37 -2.42
N TYR A 235 -12.99 2.33 -1.59
CA TYR A 235 -13.25 3.77 -1.79
C TYR A 235 -12.06 4.52 -2.40
N ILE A 236 -10.88 3.93 -2.42
CA ILE A 236 -9.61 4.63 -2.63
C ILE A 236 -9.60 5.39 -3.96
N GLU A 237 -10.05 4.78 -5.05
CA GLU A 237 -10.12 5.44 -6.35
C GLU A 237 -11.04 6.67 -6.38
N VAL A 238 -12.15 6.66 -5.64
CA VAL A 238 -13.07 7.81 -5.57
C VAL A 238 -12.53 8.91 -4.66
N VAL A 239 -11.85 8.53 -3.57
CA VAL A 239 -11.18 9.51 -2.68
C VAL A 239 -9.97 10.14 -3.38
N ARG A 240 -9.20 9.36 -4.15
CA ARG A 240 -8.10 9.86 -5.00
C ARG A 240 -8.59 10.84 -6.06
N ASP A 241 -9.67 10.50 -6.78
CA ASP A 241 -10.34 11.37 -7.77
C ASP A 241 -10.78 12.70 -7.12
N TRP A 242 -11.42 12.65 -5.95
CA TRP A 242 -11.91 13.85 -5.25
C TRP A 242 -10.81 14.72 -4.64
N LEU A 243 -9.75 14.11 -4.08
CA LEU A 243 -8.58 14.83 -3.56
C LEU A 243 -7.63 15.32 -4.65
N TYR A 244 -7.81 14.87 -5.91
CA TYR A 244 -6.81 14.97 -6.97
C TYR A 244 -5.44 14.43 -6.51
N TYR A 245 -5.44 13.22 -5.96
CA TYR A 245 -4.24 12.56 -5.43
C TYR A 245 -3.73 11.48 -6.40
N GLU A 246 -2.42 11.48 -6.66
CA GLU A 246 -1.75 10.46 -7.49
C GLU A 246 -0.60 9.77 -6.76
N MET A 247 0.14 10.48 -5.90
CA MET A 247 1.31 9.97 -5.16
C MET A 247 1.61 10.86 -3.95
N SER A 248 2.26 10.34 -2.92
CA SER A 248 2.73 11.14 -1.79
C SER A 248 3.94 12.02 -2.16
N GLU A 249 4.21 13.04 -1.36
CA GLU A 249 5.38 13.92 -1.57
C GLU A 249 6.69 13.13 -1.40
N GLU A 250 6.70 12.19 -0.45
CA GLU A 250 7.84 11.33 -0.13
C GLU A 250 8.09 10.30 -1.25
N ASN A 251 7.05 9.65 -1.76
CA ASN A 251 7.16 8.74 -2.90
C ASN A 251 7.53 9.49 -4.19
N LEU A 252 7.04 10.71 -4.40
CA LEU A 252 7.44 11.55 -5.54
C LEU A 252 8.92 11.93 -5.43
N LEU A 253 9.41 12.26 -4.24
CA LEU A 253 10.84 12.48 -4.01
C LEU A 253 11.66 11.21 -4.27
N ALA A 254 11.23 10.05 -3.76
CA ALA A 254 11.89 8.77 -4.00
C ALA A 254 11.92 8.42 -5.50
N MET A 255 10.82 8.58 -6.24
CA MET A 255 10.78 8.40 -7.69
C MET A 255 11.76 9.33 -8.42
N LEU A 256 11.83 10.60 -8.00
CA LEU A 256 12.75 11.59 -8.56
C LEU A 256 14.22 11.28 -8.27
N GLU A 257 14.52 10.58 -7.18
CA GLU A 257 15.87 10.19 -6.77
C GLU A 257 16.32 8.86 -7.39
N THR A 258 15.40 7.92 -7.57
CA THR A 258 15.64 6.56 -8.08
C THR A 258 15.71 6.49 -9.61
N LEU A 259 14.96 7.33 -10.34
CA LEU A 259 14.92 7.25 -11.81
C LEU A 259 16.03 8.09 -12.48
N ASP A 260 16.96 7.41 -13.18
CA ASP A 260 18.10 7.98 -13.94
C ASP A 260 17.77 9.22 -14.80
N VAL A 261 16.56 9.31 -15.36
CA VAL A 261 16.16 10.47 -16.17
C VAL A 261 16.19 11.78 -15.37
N PHE A 262 15.92 11.72 -14.07
CA PHE A 262 15.95 12.86 -13.15
C PHE A 262 17.34 13.13 -12.56
N ASP A 263 18.40 12.38 -12.90
CA ASP A 263 19.79 12.84 -12.70
C ASP A 263 20.16 13.96 -13.69
N GLN A 264 19.46 14.04 -14.82
CA GLN A 264 19.76 15.02 -15.86
C GLN A 264 19.36 16.42 -15.42
N GLN A 265 20.36 17.30 -15.26
CA GLN A 265 20.15 18.69 -14.82
C GLN A 265 19.20 19.48 -15.75
N SER A 266 19.12 19.11 -17.04
CA SER A 266 18.19 19.68 -18.02
C SER A 266 16.74 19.36 -17.68
N VAL A 267 16.41 18.09 -17.44
CA VAL A 267 15.06 17.61 -17.13
C VAL A 267 14.54 18.28 -15.85
N LEU A 268 15.36 18.36 -14.80
CA LEU A 268 15.00 19.04 -13.56
C LEU A 268 14.87 20.58 -13.69
N ILE A 269 15.49 21.20 -14.70
CA ILE A 269 15.28 22.62 -15.00
C ILE A 269 13.98 22.79 -15.79
N GLU A 270 13.77 21.96 -16.81
CA GLU A 270 12.57 21.97 -17.65
C GLU A 270 11.31 21.75 -16.82
N ALA A 271 11.29 20.76 -15.92
CA ALA A 271 10.18 20.56 -14.97
C ALA A 271 9.89 21.83 -14.15
N ARG A 272 10.93 22.47 -13.59
CA ARG A 272 10.74 23.67 -12.78
C ARG A 272 10.26 24.88 -13.59
N GLU A 273 10.74 25.05 -14.81
CA GLU A 273 10.31 26.13 -15.71
C GLU A 273 8.89 25.89 -16.26
N ARG A 274 8.53 24.63 -16.56
CA ARG A 274 7.21 24.21 -17.06
C ARG A 274 6.11 24.38 -16.02
N PHE A 275 6.40 24.01 -14.77
CA PHE A 275 5.43 23.98 -13.66
C PHE A 275 5.58 25.14 -12.65
N GLY A 276 6.37 26.17 -12.98
CA GLY A 276 6.49 27.39 -12.17
C GLY A 276 7.16 27.21 -10.79
N VAL A 277 8.05 26.22 -10.62
CA VAL A 277 8.61 25.86 -9.32
C VAL A 277 9.79 26.75 -8.92
N GLU A 278 9.51 27.73 -8.07
CA GLU A 278 10.53 28.53 -7.40
C GLU A 278 11.24 27.77 -6.28
N GLY A 279 12.42 28.22 -5.85
CA GLY A 279 13.20 27.52 -4.82
C GLY A 279 14.71 27.76 -4.86
N LYS A 280 15.39 27.39 -3.76
CA LYS A 280 16.84 27.60 -3.55
C LYS A 280 17.69 26.77 -4.53
N ASN A 281 18.85 27.33 -4.95
CA ASN A 281 19.68 26.79 -6.04
C ASN A 281 21.11 26.34 -5.62
N TYR A 282 21.38 26.23 -4.32
CA TYR A 282 22.54 25.49 -3.80
C TYR A 282 22.19 23.98 -3.76
N GLY A 283 23.16 23.05 -3.71
CA GLY A 283 22.88 21.59 -3.75
C GLY A 283 22.16 21.10 -5.03
N LYS A 284 22.44 21.78 -6.15
CA LYS A 284 21.72 21.83 -7.44
C LYS A 284 20.65 20.78 -7.81
N ASN A 285 20.84 19.46 -7.69
CA ASN A 285 19.85 18.48 -8.19
C ASN A 285 18.95 17.94 -7.09
N GLU A 286 19.52 17.49 -5.97
CA GLU A 286 18.83 17.14 -4.72
C GLU A 286 17.78 18.21 -4.35
N ASN A 287 18.22 19.47 -4.18
CA ASN A 287 17.29 20.56 -3.91
C ASN A 287 16.28 20.85 -5.03
N ARG A 288 16.52 20.45 -6.29
CA ARG A 288 15.48 20.56 -7.34
C ARG A 288 14.40 19.50 -7.18
N ARG A 289 14.76 18.27 -6.81
CA ARG A 289 13.82 17.18 -6.55
C ARG A 289 12.92 17.53 -5.36
N GLU A 290 13.53 17.99 -4.25
CA GLU A 290 12.80 18.53 -3.09
C GLU A 290 11.78 19.61 -3.49
N ASN A 291 12.22 20.64 -4.24
CA ASN A 291 11.32 21.72 -4.64
C ASN A 291 10.19 21.23 -5.59
N ILE A 292 10.46 20.26 -6.48
CA ILE A 292 9.45 19.67 -7.39
C ILE A 292 8.41 18.88 -6.59
N ALA A 293 8.85 18.06 -5.63
CA ALA A 293 7.96 17.32 -4.74
C ALA A 293 7.09 18.28 -3.90
N GLN A 294 7.72 19.25 -3.22
CA GLN A 294 7.06 20.27 -2.37
C GLN A 294 6.10 21.23 -3.10
N ALA A 295 6.16 21.30 -4.43
CA ALA A 295 5.21 22.06 -5.24
C ALA A 295 3.85 21.35 -5.33
N GLY A 296 3.82 20.02 -5.21
CA GLY A 296 2.63 19.21 -5.44
C GLY A 296 2.25 19.15 -6.91
N ILE A 297 3.23 18.96 -7.80
CA ILE A 297 2.99 18.69 -9.22
C ILE A 297 2.42 17.28 -9.35
N TYR A 298 1.40 17.10 -10.18
CA TYR A 298 0.89 15.78 -10.57
C TYR A 298 2.01 14.94 -11.20
N PRO A 299 2.39 13.80 -10.61
CA PRO A 299 3.35 12.86 -11.20
C PRO A 299 3.01 12.50 -12.64
N SER A 300 1.72 12.40 -12.99
CA SER A 300 1.30 12.08 -14.36
C SER A 300 1.58 13.20 -15.37
N GLU A 301 1.45 14.46 -14.97
CA GLU A 301 1.83 15.61 -15.81
C GLU A 301 3.34 15.72 -15.92
N LEU A 302 4.05 15.58 -14.79
CA LEU A 302 5.52 15.59 -14.75
C LEU A 302 6.09 14.56 -15.72
N LEU A 303 5.70 13.29 -15.59
CA LEU A 303 6.19 12.20 -16.44
C LEU A 303 5.79 12.38 -17.91
N LYS A 304 4.62 12.94 -18.24
CA LYS A 304 4.20 13.17 -19.63
C LYS A 304 4.93 14.33 -20.30
N GLU A 305 5.21 15.40 -19.55
CA GLU A 305 5.73 16.65 -20.09
C GLU A 305 7.26 16.69 -20.14
N VAL A 306 7.97 15.98 -19.24
CA VAL A 306 9.45 16.08 -19.15
C VAL A 306 10.20 14.77 -19.38
N VAL A 307 9.50 13.63 -19.49
CA VAL A 307 10.13 12.32 -19.77
C VAL A 307 9.72 11.85 -21.16
N ASP A 308 10.71 11.74 -22.05
CA ASP A 308 10.50 11.24 -23.41
C ASP A 308 9.91 9.83 -23.42
N LYS A 309 9.07 9.53 -24.41
CA LYS A 309 8.37 8.24 -24.51
C LYS A 309 9.30 7.02 -24.55
N ASP A 310 10.48 7.16 -25.14
CA ASP A 310 11.46 6.08 -25.18
C ASP A 310 12.10 5.86 -23.80
N GLU A 311 12.25 6.89 -22.96
CA GLU A 311 12.70 6.76 -21.57
C GLU A 311 11.60 6.19 -20.65
N LEU A 312 10.34 6.62 -20.81
CA LEU A 312 9.20 5.98 -20.12
C LEU A 312 9.14 4.48 -20.43
N LYS A 313 9.44 4.09 -21.68
CA LYS A 313 9.54 2.69 -22.06
C LYS A 313 10.77 2.01 -21.44
N ASN A 314 11.92 2.67 -21.35
CA ASN A 314 13.12 2.12 -20.68
C ASN A 314 12.83 1.85 -19.20
N ILE A 315 12.16 2.77 -18.49
CA ILE A 315 11.74 2.61 -17.09
C ILE A 315 10.80 1.38 -16.97
N VAL A 316 9.76 1.30 -17.81
CA VAL A 316 8.86 0.13 -17.86
C VAL A 316 9.58 -1.18 -18.18
N ASP A 317 10.61 -1.15 -19.03
CA ASP A 317 11.43 -2.33 -19.36
C ASP A 317 12.36 -2.73 -18.19
N GLN A 318 12.94 -1.76 -17.47
CA GLN A 318 13.86 -1.93 -16.34
C GLN A 318 13.18 -2.48 -15.09
N TYR A 319 12.03 -1.89 -14.71
CA TYR A 319 11.22 -2.30 -13.56
C TYR A 319 10.17 -3.37 -13.91
N GLY A 320 10.20 -3.92 -15.12
CA GLY A 320 9.33 -5.03 -15.55
C GLY A 320 7.83 -4.76 -15.49
N LEU A 321 7.41 -3.50 -15.57
CA LEU A 321 6.03 -3.05 -15.36
C LEU A 321 5.08 -3.55 -16.46
N ASP A 322 3.86 -3.95 -16.10
CA ASP A 322 2.85 -4.44 -17.07
C ASP A 322 2.08 -3.29 -17.72
N ALA A 323 2.73 -2.57 -18.63
CA ALA A 323 2.14 -1.49 -19.40
C ALA A 323 2.26 -1.73 -20.91
N HIS A 324 1.21 -1.36 -21.68
CA HIS A 324 1.29 -1.44 -23.13
C HIS A 324 2.23 -0.36 -23.69
N LYS A 325 3.48 -0.75 -23.99
CA LYS A 325 4.65 0.08 -24.39
C LYS A 325 4.49 1.00 -25.62
N GLN A 326 3.28 1.10 -26.18
CA GLN A 326 2.90 2.08 -27.21
C GLN A 326 1.96 3.17 -26.70
N LYS A 327 1.37 3.05 -25.51
CA LYS A 327 0.45 4.02 -24.90
C LYS A 327 1.16 4.71 -23.74
N THR A 328 1.37 6.01 -23.87
CA THR A 328 2.10 6.80 -22.85
C THR A 328 1.36 6.78 -21.51
N ASP A 329 0.03 6.93 -21.52
CA ASP A 329 -0.78 6.96 -20.30
C ASP A 329 -0.66 5.67 -19.47
N GLU A 330 -0.69 4.49 -20.10
CA GLU A 330 -0.55 3.21 -19.37
C GLU A 330 0.86 3.04 -18.78
N MET A 331 1.91 3.53 -19.45
CA MET A 331 3.27 3.52 -18.89
C MET A 331 3.40 4.48 -17.70
N VAL A 332 2.81 5.67 -17.81
CA VAL A 332 2.82 6.68 -16.73
C VAL A 332 2.03 6.18 -15.51
N SER A 333 0.83 5.62 -15.70
CA SER A 333 0.06 5.02 -14.61
C SER A 333 0.82 3.89 -13.90
N ALA A 334 1.46 2.98 -14.65
CA ALA A 334 2.21 1.88 -14.05
C ALA A 334 3.45 2.35 -13.26
N ILE A 335 4.14 3.41 -13.71
CA ILE A 335 5.25 4.02 -12.97
C ILE A 335 4.75 4.66 -11.67
N ILE A 336 3.64 5.41 -11.74
CA ILE A 336 3.04 6.06 -10.56
C ILE A 336 2.58 5.01 -9.55
N GLU A 337 1.91 3.96 -10.00
CA GLU A 337 1.43 2.87 -9.15
C GLU A 337 2.58 2.11 -8.50
N TYR A 338 3.68 1.85 -9.23
CA TYR A 338 4.90 1.26 -8.66
C TYR A 338 5.46 2.10 -7.51
N PHE A 339 5.74 3.39 -7.73
CA PHE A 339 6.31 4.25 -6.69
C PHE A 339 5.32 4.65 -5.59
N GLU A 340 4.01 4.60 -5.83
CA GLU A 340 3.04 4.78 -4.74
C GLU A 340 2.91 3.51 -3.87
N GLN A 341 3.08 2.32 -4.45
CA GLN A 341 3.11 1.06 -3.68
C GLN A 341 4.43 0.85 -2.92
N SER A 342 5.53 1.54 -3.30
CA SER A 342 6.81 1.46 -2.55
C SER A 342 6.73 2.00 -1.11
N GLN A 343 5.66 2.72 -0.78
CA GLN A 343 5.36 3.22 0.57
C GLN A 343 5.24 2.11 1.63
N LYS A 344 4.88 0.87 1.26
CA LYS A 344 4.76 -0.30 2.17
C LYS A 344 6.12 -0.87 2.60
N SER A 345 7.13 -0.02 2.79
CA SER A 345 8.52 -0.41 3.02
C SER A 345 8.72 -1.05 4.39
N VAL A 346 9.42 -2.18 4.41
CA VAL A 346 10.03 -2.75 5.61
C VAL A 346 11.13 -1.80 6.09
N GLU A 347 11.16 -1.45 7.37
CA GLU A 347 12.23 -0.60 7.93
C GLU A 347 13.60 -1.33 7.84
N GLU A 348 14.67 -0.56 7.63
CA GLU A 348 16.03 -1.10 7.44
C GLU A 348 16.53 -1.81 8.71
N GLY A 349 16.35 -3.14 8.76
CA GLY A 349 16.74 -3.98 9.89
C GLY A 349 15.60 -4.82 10.49
N GLU A 350 14.35 -4.64 10.05
CA GLU A 350 13.26 -5.56 10.38
C GLU A 350 13.22 -6.76 9.43
N PRO A 351 12.78 -7.96 9.89
CA PRO A 351 12.60 -9.12 9.02
C PRO A 351 11.56 -8.83 7.93
N ALA A 352 11.97 -8.83 6.65
CA ALA A 352 11.08 -8.64 5.51
C ALA A 352 10.13 -9.83 5.24
N VAL A 353 9.94 -10.72 6.22
CA VAL A 353 9.24 -11.99 6.08
C VAL A 353 7.77 -11.82 5.69
N ASP A 354 7.06 -10.84 6.27
CA ASP A 354 5.65 -10.61 5.95
C ASP A 354 5.47 -10.04 4.54
N LEU A 355 6.40 -9.18 4.09
CA LEU A 355 6.41 -8.66 2.72
C LEU A 355 6.75 -9.77 1.71
N TYR A 356 7.71 -10.64 2.04
CA TYR A 356 8.04 -11.82 1.26
C TYR A 356 6.88 -12.81 1.18
N LEU A 357 6.18 -13.09 2.29
CA LEU A 357 5.00 -13.95 2.31
C LEU A 357 3.84 -13.38 1.50
N GLY A 358 3.61 -12.06 1.60
CA GLY A 358 2.60 -11.35 0.82
C GLY A 358 2.78 -11.55 -0.69
N ALA A 359 4.02 -11.48 -1.18
CA ALA A 359 4.38 -11.53 -2.60
C ALA A 359 4.96 -12.88 -3.08
N TYR A 360 4.95 -13.92 -2.25
CA TYR A 360 5.73 -15.14 -2.51
C TYR A 360 5.32 -15.88 -3.79
N GLU A 361 4.03 -15.87 -4.12
CA GLU A 361 3.47 -16.56 -5.28
C GLU A 361 3.76 -15.77 -6.57
N GLU A 362 3.71 -14.45 -6.49
CA GLU A 362 4.00 -13.47 -7.53
C GLU A 362 5.47 -13.50 -7.94
N ILE A 363 6.36 -13.55 -6.94
CA ILE A 363 7.81 -13.78 -7.11
C ILE A 363 8.04 -15.11 -7.82
N ALA A 364 7.41 -16.19 -7.35
CA ALA A 364 7.56 -17.54 -7.90
C ALA A 364 7.03 -17.68 -9.34
N ASP A 365 5.91 -17.04 -9.69
CA ASP A 365 5.38 -17.06 -11.06
C ASP A 365 6.23 -16.16 -11.99
N GLY A 366 6.79 -15.09 -11.44
CA GLY A 366 7.54 -14.07 -12.15
C GLY A 366 6.63 -12.98 -12.72
N ALA A 367 5.71 -12.50 -11.89
CA ALA A 367 4.87 -11.35 -12.13
C ALA A 367 5.51 -10.11 -11.50
N VAL A 368 6.56 -9.56 -12.13
CA VAL A 368 7.36 -8.42 -11.62
C VAL A 368 6.48 -7.27 -11.13
N ASN A 369 5.42 -6.94 -11.88
CA ASN A 369 4.47 -5.88 -11.57
C ASN A 369 3.57 -6.13 -10.34
N GLN A 370 3.63 -7.32 -9.74
CA GLN A 370 2.94 -7.70 -8.51
C GLN A 370 3.92 -7.97 -7.35
N VAL A 371 5.23 -7.91 -7.62
CA VAL A 371 6.26 -7.98 -6.58
C VAL A 371 6.49 -6.56 -6.04
N PRO A 372 6.34 -6.33 -4.72
CA PRO A 372 6.53 -5.02 -4.11
C PRO A 372 7.91 -4.42 -4.47
N PRO A 373 7.98 -3.14 -4.88
CA PRO A 373 9.22 -2.45 -5.24
C PRO A 373 10.36 -2.64 -4.25
N GLN A 374 10.02 -2.65 -2.96
CA GLN A 374 10.95 -2.71 -1.85
C GLN A 374 11.67 -4.05 -1.75
N LEU A 375 11.08 -5.12 -2.33
CA LEU A 375 11.80 -6.37 -2.55
C LEU A 375 12.69 -6.26 -3.80
N GLN A 376 12.21 -5.67 -4.90
CA GLN A 376 12.98 -5.52 -6.15
C GLN A 376 14.27 -4.71 -5.99
N ASP A 377 14.29 -3.78 -5.05
CA ASP A 377 15.44 -2.94 -4.73
C ASP A 377 16.45 -3.61 -3.78
N LEU A 378 16.11 -4.73 -3.12
CA LEU A 378 17.07 -5.54 -2.34
C LEU A 378 18.12 -6.24 -3.23
N VAL A 379 17.82 -6.44 -4.52
CA VAL A 379 18.67 -7.21 -5.43
C VAL A 379 19.26 -6.33 -6.53
N ASP A 380 20.58 -6.19 -6.50
CA ASP A 380 21.39 -5.56 -7.55
C ASP A 380 21.74 -6.60 -8.64
N ALA A 381 20.90 -6.68 -9.68
CA ALA A 381 21.15 -7.53 -10.86
C ALA A 381 20.68 -6.84 -12.16
N ASP A 382 21.44 -7.07 -13.24
CA ASP A 382 21.33 -6.38 -14.54
C ASP A 382 19.99 -6.62 -15.29
N ASN A 383 19.17 -7.59 -14.87
CA ASN A 383 17.90 -7.91 -15.55
C ASN A 383 16.84 -8.47 -14.60
N ALA A 384 15.57 -8.19 -14.91
CA ALA A 384 14.43 -8.55 -14.06
C ALA A 384 14.19 -10.07 -13.92
N GLU A 385 14.61 -10.91 -14.87
CA GLU A 385 14.48 -12.38 -14.72
C GLU A 385 15.44 -12.91 -13.65
N GLU A 386 16.68 -12.42 -13.64
CA GLU A 386 17.70 -12.75 -12.64
C GLU A 386 17.38 -12.14 -11.27
N LYS A 387 16.90 -10.88 -11.21
CA LYS A 387 16.38 -10.30 -9.97
C LYS A 387 15.30 -11.19 -9.32
N LEU A 388 14.32 -11.63 -10.10
CA LEU A 388 13.24 -12.49 -9.59
C LEU A 388 13.71 -13.91 -9.21
N ASP A 389 14.69 -14.47 -9.91
CA ASP A 389 15.28 -15.76 -9.52
C ASP A 389 15.94 -15.63 -8.13
N ILE A 390 16.75 -14.58 -7.93
CA ILE A 390 17.41 -14.27 -6.65
C ILE A 390 16.37 -14.00 -5.54
N LEU A 391 15.35 -13.17 -5.81
CA LEU A 391 14.28 -12.89 -4.84
C LEU A 391 13.51 -14.13 -4.43
N PHE A 392 13.34 -15.12 -5.31
CA PHE A 392 12.66 -16.35 -4.95
C PHE A 392 13.53 -17.20 -4.01
N GLU A 393 14.85 -17.20 -4.18
CA GLU A 393 15.81 -17.82 -3.27
C GLU A 393 15.85 -17.09 -1.91
N ASP A 394 15.78 -15.76 -1.90
CA ASP A 394 15.78 -14.92 -0.69
C ASP A 394 14.49 -15.03 0.11
N ALA A 395 13.33 -14.88 -0.54
CA ALA A 395 12.03 -15.06 0.10
C ALA A 395 11.91 -16.45 0.75
N THR A 396 12.44 -17.49 0.09
CA THR A 396 12.46 -18.85 0.63
C THR A 396 13.41 -18.99 1.82
N GLY A 397 14.58 -18.36 1.75
CA GLY A 397 15.54 -18.32 2.86
C GLY A 397 14.95 -17.66 4.11
N GLU A 398 14.28 -16.51 3.95
CA GLU A 398 13.67 -15.81 5.09
C GLU A 398 12.40 -16.47 5.61
N ILE A 399 11.59 -17.13 4.77
CA ILE A 399 10.49 -17.98 5.25
C ILE A 399 11.04 -19.11 6.14
N PHE A 400 12.15 -19.77 5.76
CA PHE A 400 12.76 -20.76 6.64
C PHE A 400 13.35 -20.15 7.91
N ARG A 401 14.03 -19.01 7.82
CA ARG A 401 14.73 -18.42 8.97
C ARG A 401 13.77 -17.78 9.97
N GLU A 402 12.88 -16.92 9.49
CA GLU A 402 12.09 -16.00 10.31
C GLU A 402 10.67 -16.54 10.56
N ALA A 403 9.96 -17.01 9.53
CA ALA A 403 8.62 -17.57 9.74
C ALA A 403 8.69 -18.92 10.46
N PHE A 404 9.54 -19.84 9.99
CA PHE A 404 9.73 -21.17 10.60
C PHE A 404 10.72 -21.22 11.77
N ASN A 405 11.37 -20.10 12.11
CA ASN A 405 12.32 -19.96 13.22
C ASN A 405 13.45 -21.02 13.20
N LEU A 406 14.12 -21.21 12.06
CA LEU A 406 15.20 -22.19 11.89
C LEU A 406 16.58 -21.52 11.90
N GLU A 407 17.35 -21.69 12.98
CA GLU A 407 18.70 -21.10 13.09
C GLU A 407 19.71 -21.69 12.07
N GLY A 408 19.44 -22.89 11.53
CA GLY A 408 20.34 -23.64 10.64
C GLY A 408 20.35 -23.22 9.16
N VAL A 409 19.61 -22.19 8.76
CA VAL A 409 19.41 -21.76 7.36
C VAL A 409 20.69 -21.19 6.75
N ASN A 410 21.15 -21.77 5.65
CA ASN A 410 22.25 -21.27 4.84
C ASN A 410 21.87 -21.21 3.36
N GLN A 411 21.86 -20.01 2.77
CA GLN A 411 21.72 -19.85 1.33
C GLN A 411 23.08 -20.03 0.66
N LEU A 412 23.10 -20.72 -0.49
CA LEU A 412 24.32 -21.09 -1.20
C LEU A 412 24.40 -20.50 -2.61
N GLY A 413 23.25 -20.28 -3.27
CA GLY A 413 23.15 -19.84 -4.67
C GLY A 413 23.96 -18.58 -4.96
N GLN A 414 23.86 -17.56 -4.10
CA GLN A 414 24.45 -16.24 -4.31
C GLN A 414 25.99 -16.17 -4.17
N GLN A 415 26.62 -17.05 -3.39
CA GLN A 415 28.05 -16.93 -3.03
C GLN A 415 28.95 -18.07 -3.55
N ALA A 416 28.37 -19.14 -4.12
CA ALA A 416 29.10 -20.35 -4.44
C ALA A 416 29.70 -20.37 -5.86
N THR A 417 31.03 -20.49 -5.94
CA THR A 417 31.72 -20.87 -7.19
C THR A 417 31.70 -22.39 -7.40
N GLY A 418 30.51 -22.98 -7.60
CA GLY A 418 30.34 -24.43 -7.74
C GLY A 418 28.95 -24.91 -8.18
N MET A 419 28.75 -26.23 -8.17
CA MET A 419 27.42 -26.85 -8.24
C MET A 419 26.88 -27.05 -6.83
N VAL A 420 26.03 -26.13 -6.38
CA VAL A 420 25.32 -26.18 -5.11
C VAL A 420 23.81 -26.14 -5.36
N ALA A 421 23.03 -26.55 -4.35
CA ALA A 421 21.60 -26.24 -4.28
C ALA A 421 21.41 -24.74 -3.94
N ASP A 422 20.19 -24.23 -4.01
CA ASP A 422 19.93 -22.80 -3.80
C ASP A 422 20.08 -22.46 -2.30
N GLY A 423 19.68 -23.39 -1.41
CA GLY A 423 20.08 -23.37 0.01
C GLY A 423 19.97 -24.71 0.74
N GLU A 424 20.37 -24.69 2.02
CA GLU A 424 20.41 -25.84 2.94
C GLU A 424 20.06 -25.47 4.39
N ILE A 425 19.43 -26.41 5.12
CA ILE A 425 19.15 -26.31 6.57
C ILE A 425 19.60 -27.59 7.28
N GLU A 426 20.13 -27.44 8.49
CA GLU A 426 20.41 -28.55 9.42
C GLU A 426 19.46 -28.49 10.62
N GLN A 427 18.84 -29.62 10.97
CA GLN A 427 18.11 -29.79 12.23
C GLN A 427 18.36 -31.18 12.79
N GLY A 428 18.89 -31.26 14.02
CA GLY A 428 19.12 -32.53 14.73
C GLY A 428 20.10 -33.49 14.05
N GLY A 429 21.05 -32.98 13.27
CA GLY A 429 22.02 -33.71 12.47
C GLY A 429 21.54 -34.13 11.08
N LYS A 430 20.26 -33.92 10.75
CA LYS A 430 19.68 -34.18 9.43
C LYS A 430 19.66 -32.90 8.60
N TRP A 431 19.85 -33.07 7.29
CA TRP A 431 19.92 -31.98 6.34
C TRP A 431 18.76 -32.01 5.35
N LEU A 432 18.19 -30.83 5.13
CA LEU A 432 17.26 -30.52 4.06
C LEU A 432 17.97 -29.59 3.07
N LEU A 433 17.82 -29.87 1.77
CA LEU A 433 18.30 -29.01 0.68
C LEU A 433 17.08 -28.51 -0.12
N TRP A 434 17.16 -27.35 -0.77
CA TRP A 434 16.11 -26.90 -1.69
C TRP A 434 16.61 -26.25 -2.98
N ASP A 435 15.72 -26.20 -3.98
CA ASP A 435 15.97 -25.73 -5.34
C ASP A 435 14.72 -24.97 -5.82
N ASN A 436 14.79 -23.63 -5.90
CA ASN A 436 13.74 -22.69 -6.28
C ASN A 436 13.62 -22.59 -7.80
N LYS A 437 12.42 -22.80 -8.36
CA LYS A 437 12.22 -22.86 -9.82
C LYS A 437 11.06 -21.99 -10.28
N ARG A 438 11.34 -20.69 -10.33
CA ARG A 438 10.44 -19.63 -10.82
C ARG A 438 9.95 -19.93 -12.24
N ARG A 439 8.64 -19.87 -12.49
CA ARG A 439 8.06 -19.97 -13.85
C ARG A 439 6.55 -19.71 -13.95
N ARG A 440 6.15 -18.82 -14.87
CA ARG A 440 4.74 -18.61 -15.36
C ARG A 440 3.98 -19.84 -15.89
N ASN A 441 4.56 -21.02 -15.85
CA ASN A 441 3.99 -22.25 -16.39
C ASN A 441 4.47 -23.45 -15.56
N LYS A 442 3.54 -24.37 -15.25
CA LYS A 442 3.80 -25.66 -14.58
C LYS A 442 5.19 -26.23 -14.85
N PHE A 443 5.96 -26.39 -13.78
CA PHE A 443 7.33 -26.87 -13.81
C PHE A 443 7.43 -28.32 -14.33
N LYS A 444 8.54 -28.60 -15.03
CA LYS A 444 8.85 -29.90 -15.63
C LYS A 444 10.22 -30.37 -15.16
N LEU A 445 10.23 -31.39 -14.30
CA LEU A 445 11.45 -32.01 -13.81
C LEU A 445 12.14 -32.83 -14.92
N GLY A 446 13.07 -32.20 -15.63
CA GLY A 446 13.79 -32.77 -16.78
C GLY A 446 14.87 -33.81 -16.41
N SER A 447 15.60 -34.32 -17.41
CA SER A 447 16.82 -35.12 -17.18
C SER A 447 17.92 -34.30 -16.49
N ASP A 448 18.06 -33.05 -16.91
CA ASP A 448 19.24 -32.24 -16.61
C ASP A 448 19.14 -31.70 -15.19
N THR A 449 17.96 -31.19 -14.79
CA THR A 449 17.65 -30.83 -13.40
C THR A 449 17.81 -32.02 -12.45
N ARG A 450 17.30 -33.21 -12.78
CA ARG A 450 17.51 -34.40 -11.93
C ARG A 450 18.99 -34.77 -11.79
N SER A 451 19.79 -34.54 -12.82
CA SER A 451 21.23 -34.78 -12.78
C SER A 451 21.95 -33.74 -11.90
N LYS A 452 21.49 -32.47 -11.89
CA LYS A 452 21.95 -31.43 -10.95
C LYS A 452 21.59 -31.79 -9.51
N ILE A 453 20.32 -32.02 -9.21
CA ILE A 453 19.81 -32.39 -7.87
C ILE A 453 20.57 -33.60 -7.32
N LYS A 454 20.72 -34.67 -8.12
CA LYS A 454 21.53 -35.83 -7.73
C LYS A 454 22.97 -35.44 -7.39
N SER A 455 23.60 -34.55 -8.15
CA SER A 455 24.97 -34.10 -7.90
C SER A 455 25.10 -33.28 -6.62
N TYR A 456 24.08 -32.49 -6.27
CA TYR A 456 24.02 -31.74 -5.02
C TYR A 456 23.95 -32.70 -3.82
N ILE A 457 22.99 -33.63 -3.85
CA ILE A 457 22.79 -34.66 -2.82
C ILE A 457 24.03 -35.56 -2.70
N ASP A 458 24.55 -36.11 -3.80
CA ASP A 458 25.79 -36.92 -3.85
C ASP A 458 27.02 -36.17 -3.29
N THR A 459 26.99 -34.83 -3.27
CA THR A 459 28.10 -34.01 -2.78
C THR A 459 27.96 -33.72 -1.30
N LYS A 460 26.79 -33.29 -0.84
CA LYS A 460 26.51 -33.04 0.58
C LYS A 460 26.53 -34.33 1.41
N SER A 461 26.00 -35.43 0.86
CA SER A 461 25.97 -36.77 1.50
C SER A 461 27.34 -37.42 1.74
N LYS A 462 28.45 -36.79 1.29
CA LYS A 462 29.81 -37.23 1.64
C LYS A 462 30.24 -36.81 3.05
N GLN A 463 29.55 -35.85 3.64
CA GLN A 463 29.92 -35.21 4.91
C GLN A 463 28.74 -35.11 5.90
N HIS A 464 27.51 -35.11 5.39
CA HIS A 464 26.28 -34.86 6.15
C HIS A 464 25.21 -35.90 5.79
N ASP A 465 24.18 -36.05 6.62
CA ASP A 465 23.05 -36.95 6.36
C ASP A 465 21.91 -36.17 5.70
N VAL A 466 21.72 -36.33 4.39
CA VAL A 466 20.70 -35.60 3.60
C VAL A 466 19.45 -36.45 3.51
N GLU A 467 18.45 -36.10 4.33
CA GLU A 467 17.19 -36.82 4.42
C GLU A 467 16.19 -36.30 3.39
N TRP A 468 16.15 -34.99 3.13
CA TRP A 468 15.15 -34.32 2.29
C TRP A 468 15.76 -33.43 1.20
N PHE A 469 15.10 -33.36 0.05
CA PHE A 469 15.33 -32.37 -0.99
C PHE A 469 14.00 -31.79 -1.49
N LEU A 470 13.81 -30.48 -1.33
CA LEU A 470 12.63 -29.77 -1.83
C LEU A 470 12.89 -29.17 -3.21
N ILE A 471 11.91 -29.27 -4.10
CA ILE A 471 11.84 -28.50 -5.35
C ILE A 471 10.63 -27.57 -5.19
N ILE A 472 10.88 -26.26 -5.18
CA ILE A 472 9.86 -25.25 -4.88
C ILE A 472 9.55 -24.47 -6.16
N ALA A 473 8.28 -24.42 -6.58
CA ALA A 473 7.85 -23.78 -7.82
C ALA A 473 6.38 -23.32 -7.71
N PRO A 474 5.84 -22.48 -8.62
CA PRO A 474 4.42 -22.11 -8.58
C PRO A 474 3.48 -23.31 -8.68
N ASP A 475 3.75 -24.20 -9.63
CA ASP A 475 2.93 -25.39 -9.87
C ASP A 475 3.74 -26.42 -10.68
N PHE A 476 3.28 -27.66 -10.71
CA PHE A 476 3.96 -28.80 -11.33
C PHE A 476 3.14 -29.46 -12.44
N THR A 477 3.84 -30.20 -13.30
CA THR A 477 3.21 -31.14 -14.24
C THR A 477 3.20 -32.55 -13.66
N ASP A 478 2.22 -33.38 -14.04
CA ASP A 478 2.10 -34.78 -13.64
C ASP A 478 3.37 -35.61 -13.97
N GLN A 479 4.12 -35.18 -14.99
CA GLN A 479 5.39 -35.77 -15.37
C GLN A 479 6.53 -35.40 -14.42
N ALA A 480 6.45 -34.28 -13.70
CA ALA A 480 7.39 -33.90 -12.67
C ALA A 480 7.30 -34.84 -11.46
N GLU A 481 6.10 -35.12 -10.96
CA GLU A 481 5.82 -36.09 -9.88
C GLU A 481 6.42 -37.46 -10.21
N THR A 482 6.03 -37.99 -11.37
CA THR A 482 6.54 -39.27 -11.92
C THR A 482 8.07 -39.30 -12.06
N ASN A 483 8.74 -38.15 -12.20
CA ASN A 483 10.19 -38.04 -12.33
C ASN A 483 10.89 -37.79 -10.97
N ALA A 484 10.20 -37.19 -10.00
CA ALA A 484 10.65 -37.02 -8.62
C ALA A 484 10.70 -38.37 -7.92
N MET A 485 9.60 -39.15 -7.96
CA MET A 485 9.53 -40.51 -7.42
C MET A 485 10.64 -41.42 -7.99
N LYS A 486 10.97 -41.29 -9.28
CA LYS A 486 12.09 -42.04 -9.90
C LYS A 486 13.46 -41.59 -9.43
N LEU A 487 13.62 -40.32 -9.05
CA LEU A 487 14.87 -39.78 -8.52
C LEU A 487 15.05 -40.25 -7.07
N GLU A 488 14.02 -40.12 -6.24
CA GLU A 488 13.92 -40.66 -4.87
C GLU A 488 14.32 -42.14 -4.84
N MET A 489 13.67 -42.99 -5.65
CA MET A 489 14.01 -44.42 -5.80
C MET A 489 15.45 -44.69 -6.27
N GLN A 490 16.10 -43.75 -6.93
CA GLN A 490 17.48 -43.91 -7.44
C GLN A 490 18.53 -43.53 -6.38
N ILE A 491 18.22 -42.63 -5.46
CA ILE A 491 19.20 -42.05 -4.52
C ILE A 491 18.95 -42.43 -3.06
N GLY A 492 17.71 -42.69 -2.66
CA GLY A 492 17.34 -43.04 -1.28
C GLY A 492 17.15 -41.84 -0.33
N THR A 493 16.92 -40.64 -0.89
CA THR A 493 16.62 -39.38 -0.21
C THR A 493 15.23 -38.93 -0.66
N ASP A 494 14.41 -38.43 0.26
CA ASP A 494 13.05 -37.97 -0.01
C ASP A 494 13.06 -36.75 -0.95
N ILE A 495 12.38 -36.85 -2.09
CA ILE A 495 12.27 -35.74 -3.07
C ILE A 495 10.86 -35.18 -3.02
N ARG A 496 10.71 -33.94 -2.56
CA ARG A 496 9.42 -33.25 -2.49
C ARG A 496 9.24 -32.21 -3.57
N LEU A 497 8.01 -32.13 -4.09
CA LEU A 497 7.55 -31.02 -4.92
C LEU A 497 6.64 -30.14 -4.04
N VAL A 498 7.03 -28.91 -3.79
CA VAL A 498 6.30 -27.97 -2.93
C VAL A 498 5.82 -26.80 -3.79
N ARG A 499 4.53 -26.47 -3.80
CA ARG A 499 4.10 -25.24 -4.48
C ARG A 499 4.46 -24.03 -3.65
N ALA A 500 4.67 -22.89 -4.30
CA ALA A 500 4.86 -21.62 -3.61
C ALA A 500 3.64 -21.30 -2.70
N SER A 501 2.43 -21.52 -3.21
CA SER A 501 1.17 -21.45 -2.44
C SER A 501 1.22 -22.33 -1.18
N ASP A 502 1.63 -23.59 -1.32
CA ASP A 502 1.59 -24.58 -0.25
C ASP A 502 2.64 -24.28 0.84
N LEU A 503 3.78 -23.68 0.48
CA LEU A 503 4.79 -23.24 1.46
C LEU A 503 4.35 -21.97 2.20
N LYS A 504 3.74 -21.01 1.49
CA LYS A 504 3.14 -19.79 2.07
C LYS A 504 2.02 -20.13 3.05
N GLU A 505 1.11 -21.03 2.68
CA GLU A 505 0.03 -21.52 3.55
C GLU A 505 0.57 -22.21 4.80
N LEU A 506 1.63 -23.03 4.67
CA LEU A 506 2.33 -23.64 5.81
C LEU A 506 2.98 -22.59 6.73
N ALA A 507 3.59 -21.56 6.17
CA ALA A 507 4.23 -20.48 6.94
C ALA A 507 3.22 -19.67 7.76
N LEU A 508 2.11 -19.26 7.14
CA LEU A 508 1.02 -18.56 7.81
C LEU A 508 0.40 -19.42 8.92
N LEU A 509 0.09 -20.70 8.63
CA LEU A 509 -0.43 -21.65 9.62
C LEU A 509 0.52 -21.82 10.81
N TRP A 510 1.83 -21.92 10.54
CA TRP A 510 2.83 -22.06 11.59
C TRP A 510 2.92 -20.80 12.47
N GLN A 511 2.96 -19.61 11.87
CA GLN A 511 2.97 -18.33 12.58
C GLN A 511 1.71 -18.12 13.43
N GLU A 512 0.53 -18.49 12.93
CA GLU A 512 -0.75 -18.30 13.61
C GLU A 512 -0.96 -19.28 14.79
N GLU A 513 -0.72 -20.58 14.60
CA GLU A 513 -1.15 -21.63 15.53
C GLU A 513 -0.03 -22.20 16.43
N TYR A 514 1.24 -22.15 16.00
CA TYR A 514 2.32 -22.94 16.61
C TYR A 514 3.55 -22.15 17.06
N ALA A 515 3.88 -21.05 16.38
CA ALA A 515 5.12 -20.31 16.54
C ALA A 515 5.28 -19.70 17.95
N ASN A 516 6.51 -19.76 18.46
CA ASN A 516 6.99 -18.95 19.58
C ASN A 516 8.54 -19.02 19.62
N PRO A 517 9.22 -18.13 20.38
CA PRO A 517 10.69 -18.04 20.36
C PRO A 517 11.46 -19.31 20.81
N GLU A 518 10.79 -20.32 21.38
CA GLU A 518 11.42 -21.59 21.80
C GLU A 518 11.11 -22.75 20.84
N ARG A 519 10.40 -22.52 19.73
CA ARG A 519 10.00 -23.56 18.75
C ARG A 519 10.51 -23.26 17.35
N GLU A 520 11.09 -24.26 16.72
CA GLU A 520 11.36 -24.31 15.28
C GLU A 520 10.32 -25.23 14.60
N LEU A 521 10.07 -25.03 13.30
CA LEU A 521 9.31 -26.00 12.50
C LEU A 521 10.06 -27.36 12.45
N PRO A 522 9.43 -28.49 12.81
CA PRO A 522 10.05 -29.80 12.63
C PRO A 522 10.20 -30.15 11.14
N LEU A 523 11.42 -30.34 10.63
CA LEU A 523 11.64 -30.67 9.20
C LEU A 523 10.98 -31.99 8.76
N SER A 524 10.57 -32.83 9.71
CA SER A 524 9.79 -34.04 9.49
C SER A 524 8.44 -33.81 8.81
N VAL A 525 7.88 -32.59 8.83
CA VAL A 525 6.62 -32.28 8.10
C VAL A 525 6.74 -32.52 6.59
N PHE A 526 7.95 -32.47 6.03
CA PHE A 526 8.20 -32.68 4.60
C PHE A 526 8.37 -34.16 4.19
N TYR A 527 8.24 -35.13 5.11
CA TYR A 527 8.56 -36.54 4.85
C TYR A 527 7.72 -37.21 3.72
N GLY A 528 8.37 -37.83 2.71
CA GLY A 528 7.82 -38.53 1.53
C GLY A 528 8.44 -38.14 0.16
N SER A 529 7.90 -38.50 -1.00
CA SER A 529 6.62 -39.17 -1.29
C SER A 529 5.58 -38.30 -2.03
N ASP A 530 5.91 -37.77 -3.22
CA ASP A 530 5.08 -36.94 -4.13
C ASP A 530 4.96 -35.43 -3.78
N VAL A 531 3.89 -34.74 -4.22
CA VAL A 531 3.64 -33.32 -3.95
C VAL A 531 3.30 -33.11 -2.48
N PHE A 532 3.75 -31.99 -1.91
CA PHE A 532 3.43 -31.57 -0.55
C PHE A 532 1.94 -31.27 -0.38
N ASP A 533 1.43 -31.49 0.84
CA ASP A 533 0.03 -31.27 1.23
C ASP A 533 0.00 -30.63 2.62
N VAL A 534 -0.46 -29.38 2.68
CA VAL A 534 -0.52 -28.58 3.90
C VAL A 534 -1.46 -29.19 4.92
N SER A 535 -2.56 -29.81 4.49
CA SER A 535 -3.50 -30.50 5.40
C SER A 535 -2.86 -31.71 6.07
N ALA A 536 -1.98 -32.42 5.37
CA ALA A 536 -1.21 -33.52 5.95
C ALA A 536 -0.15 -33.02 6.93
N ALA A 537 0.53 -31.90 6.62
CA ALA A 537 1.50 -31.27 7.52
C ALA A 537 0.84 -30.72 8.79
N ALA A 538 -0.31 -30.05 8.67
CA ALA A 538 -1.10 -29.56 9.81
C ALA A 538 -1.46 -30.69 10.78
N GLY A 539 -1.92 -31.84 10.27
CA GLY A 539 -2.21 -33.02 11.10
C GLY A 539 -0.98 -33.65 11.76
N LEU A 540 0.22 -33.48 11.20
CA LEU A 540 1.47 -33.87 11.87
C LEU A 540 1.86 -32.89 12.97
N LEU A 541 1.73 -31.58 12.72
CA LEU A 541 1.99 -30.52 13.69
C LEU A 541 1.04 -30.61 14.89
N GLU A 542 -0.26 -30.87 14.66
CA GLU A 542 -1.23 -31.12 15.74
C GLU A 542 -0.79 -32.27 16.64
N VAL A 543 -0.30 -33.39 16.07
CA VAL A 543 0.15 -34.56 16.84
C VAL A 543 1.49 -34.34 17.56
N GLU A 544 2.40 -33.54 16.99
CA GLU A 544 3.71 -33.25 17.59
C GLU A 544 3.59 -32.25 18.77
N PHE A 545 2.63 -31.33 18.71
CA PHE A 545 2.47 -30.23 19.67
C PHE A 545 1.25 -30.32 20.62
N SER A 546 0.44 -31.40 20.54
CA SER A 546 -0.64 -31.73 21.50
C SER A 546 -0.17 -32.41 22.79
#